data_AF-A0AAV3XA14-F1
#
_entry.id   AF-A0AAV3XA14-F1
#
_cell.length_a   1.000
_cell.length_b   1.000
_cell.length_c   1.000
_cell.angle_alpha   90.00
_cell.angle_beta   90.00
_cell.angle_gamma   90.00
#
_symmetry.space_group_name_H-M   'P 1'
#
loop_
_entity.id
_entity.type
_entity.pdbx_description
1 polymer ?
#
loop_
_entity_poly.entity_id
_entity_poly.type
_entity_poly.pdbx_seq_one_letter_code
_entity_poly.pdbx_strand_id
1 'polypeptide(L)'
;MCSLITFIVPAVMCLFNIKLFESMGYLGAICSYGFLTVYVMISVAAAVYLHKIRKLRQQDLAFSILAIGFMTIPILGSVGIPGSTLFPPPEAPYNLFPYLFLLYITVTCGWFAIKRVRSPRIVAVMQQGVDQIHSR
;
A
#
# COMPACT_ATOMS: atom_id res chain seq x y z
N MET A 1 7.48 -6.77 21.68
CA MET A 1 8.05 -7.43 20.48
C MET A 1 8.19 -6.48 19.30
N CYS A 2 7.16 -5.70 18.94
CA CYS A 2 7.26 -4.72 17.84
C CYS A 2 8.39 -3.69 18.06
N SER A 3 8.56 -3.16 19.27
CA SER A 3 9.61 -2.18 19.60
C SER A 3 11.05 -2.67 19.38
N LEU A 4 11.32 -3.95 19.68
CA LEU A 4 12.63 -4.56 19.43
C LEU A 4 12.91 -4.71 17.93
N ILE A 5 11.90 -5.12 17.15
CA ILE A 5 12.01 -5.23 15.69
C ILE A 5 12.25 -3.86 15.07
N THR A 6 11.51 -2.83 15.51
CA THR A 6 11.68 -1.45 15.03
C THR A 6 13.05 -0.87 15.36
N PHE A 7 13.71 -1.33 16.43
CA PHE A 7 15.07 -0.92 16.79
C PHE A 7 16.15 -1.67 16.00
N ILE A 8 15.95 -2.96 15.74
CA ILE A 8 16.91 -3.82 15.03
C ILE A 8 17.11 -3.37 13.59
N VAL A 9 16.04 -2.93 12.91
CA VAL A 9 16.13 -2.54 11.49
C VAL A 9 17.10 -1.36 11.27
N PRO A 10 16.96 -0.20 11.94
CA PRO A 10 17.94 0.89 11.86
C PRO A 10 19.31 0.50 12.41
N ALA A 11 19.38 -0.33 13.45
CA ALA A 11 20.65 -0.78 14.02
C ALA A 11 21.48 -1.61 13.01
N VAL A 12 20.83 -2.50 12.26
CA VAL A 12 21.47 -3.26 11.18
C VAL A 12 21.91 -2.34 10.04
N MET A 13 21.11 -1.35 9.66
CA MET A 13 21.49 -0.39 8.62
C MET A 13 22.69 0.49 9.03
N CYS A 14 22.79 0.84 10.32
CA CYS A 14 23.93 1.55 10.87
C CYS A 14 25.22 0.71 10.84
N LEU A 15 25.13 -0.61 10.98
CA LEU A 15 26.28 -1.52 10.84
C LEU A 15 26.81 -1.57 9.39
N PHE A 16 25.98 -1.25 8.40
CA PHE A 16 26.38 -1.11 6.99
C PHE A 16 26.93 0.28 6.63
N ASN A 17 27.34 1.08 7.62
CA ASN A 17 27.90 2.43 7.44
C ASN A 17 26.94 3.47 6.80
N ILE A 18 25.63 3.18 6.83
CA ILE A 18 24.61 4.13 6.36
C ILE A 18 24.34 5.13 7.49
N LYS A 19 24.38 6.44 7.18
CA LYS A 19 24.05 7.50 8.14
C LYS A 19 22.63 7.27 8.70
N LEU A 20 22.43 7.48 10.00
CA LEU A 20 21.12 7.28 10.65
C LEU A 20 20.00 8.05 9.97
N PHE A 21 20.29 9.27 9.50
CA PHE A 21 19.33 10.13 8.79
C PHE A 21 18.84 9.48 7.48
N GLU A 22 19.76 8.90 6.69
CA GLU A 22 19.43 8.20 5.44
C GLU A 22 18.61 6.93 5.72
N SER A 23 18.95 6.18 6.78
CA SER A 23 18.20 4.99 7.17
C SER A 23 16.76 5.32 7.56
N MET A 24 16.54 6.44 8.28
CA MET A 24 15.20 6.92 8.59
C MET A 24 14.44 7.35 7.33
N GLY A 25 15.11 8.01 6.38
CA GLY A 25 14.56 8.35 5.07
C GLY A 25 14.12 7.11 4.28
N TYR A 26 14.95 6.07 4.23
CA TYR A 26 14.66 4.81 3.52
C TYR A 26 13.45 4.08 4.12
N LEU A 27 13.39 3.96 5.45
CA LEU A 27 12.27 3.33 6.14
C LEU A 27 10.98 4.16 5.99
N GLY A 28 11.10 5.49 6.06
CA GLY A 28 9.98 6.42 5.83
C GLY A 28 9.41 6.28 4.42
N ALA A 29 10.26 6.17 3.40
CA ALA A 29 9.85 5.96 2.02
C ALA A 29 9.09 4.65 1.83
N ILE A 30 9.62 3.53 2.33
CA ILE A 30 8.95 2.21 2.26
C ILE A 30 7.61 2.22 3.00
N CYS A 31 7.58 2.84 4.18
CA CYS A 31 6.36 2.99 4.97
C CYS A 31 5.29 3.79 4.22
N SER A 32 5.71 4.87 3.54
CA SER A 32 4.83 5.72 2.74
C SER A 32 4.20 4.93 1.60
N TYR A 33 4.98 4.12 0.85
CA TYR A 33 4.43 3.25 -0.19
C TYR A 33 3.35 2.29 0.33
N GLY A 34 3.54 1.73 1.53
CA GLY A 34 2.57 0.87 2.19
C GLY A 34 1.25 1.57 2.46
N PHE A 35 1.30 2.72 3.14
CA PHE A 35 0.10 3.51 3.44
C PHE A 35 -0.64 3.96 2.19
N LEU A 36 0.11 4.43 1.20
CA LEU A 36 -0.45 4.98 -0.04
C LEU A 36 -1.18 3.89 -0.85
N THR A 37 -0.59 2.70 -0.93
CA THR A 37 -1.23 1.52 -1.55
C THR A 37 -2.54 1.17 -0.85
N VAL A 38 -2.53 1.13 0.48
CA VAL A 38 -3.74 0.82 1.27
C VAL A 38 -4.82 1.87 1.07
N TYR A 39 -4.45 3.16 1.04
CA TYR A 39 -5.43 4.22 0.82
C TYR A 39 -6.07 4.16 -0.57
N VAL A 40 -5.29 3.89 -1.61
CA VAL A 40 -5.84 3.65 -2.96
C VAL A 40 -6.78 2.46 -2.96
N MET A 41 -6.40 1.35 -2.32
CA MET A 41 -7.28 0.17 -2.19
C MET A 41 -8.57 0.49 -1.44
N ILE A 42 -8.52 1.27 -0.36
CA ILE A 42 -9.71 1.68 0.40
C ILE A 42 -10.62 2.57 -0.44
N SER A 43 -10.07 3.56 -1.16
CA SER A 43 -10.87 4.42 -2.04
C SER A 43 -11.56 3.62 -3.15
N VAL A 44 -10.87 2.66 -3.75
CA VAL A 44 -11.48 1.74 -4.74
C VAL A 44 -12.54 0.85 -4.09
N ALA A 45 -12.24 0.26 -2.93
CA ALA A 45 -13.17 -0.63 -2.22
C ALA A 45 -14.44 0.10 -1.80
N ALA A 46 -14.34 1.35 -1.32
CA ALA A 46 -15.49 2.18 -0.97
C ALA A 46 -16.40 2.42 -2.18
N ALA A 47 -15.84 2.80 -3.33
CA ALA A 47 -16.60 3.00 -4.55
C ALA A 47 -17.28 1.70 -5.04
N VAL A 48 -16.54 0.58 -5.05
CA VAL A 48 -17.07 -0.72 -5.47
C VAL A 48 -18.16 -1.23 -4.53
N TYR A 49 -17.96 -1.09 -3.22
CA TYR A 49 -18.93 -1.52 -2.21
C TYR A 49 -20.22 -0.71 -2.30
N LEU A 50 -20.10 0.61 -2.42
CA LEU A 50 -21.24 1.51 -2.52
C LEU A 50 -22.02 1.32 -3.84
N HIS A 51 -21.31 0.93 -4.91
CA HIS A 51 -21.93 0.51 -6.17
C HIS A 51 -22.72 -0.80 -6.01
N LYS A 52 -22.14 -1.78 -5.31
CA LYS A 52 -22.76 -3.09 -5.07
C LYS A 52 -24.08 -2.99 -4.31
N ILE A 53 -24.19 -2.09 -3.34
CA ILE A 53 -25.44 -1.87 -2.56
C ILE A 53 -26.43 -0.89 -3.24
N ARG A 54 -26.15 -0.45 -4.48
CA ARG A 54 -26.94 0.53 -5.25
C ARG A 54 -27.24 1.86 -4.53
N LYS A 55 -26.47 2.22 -3.50
CA LYS A 55 -26.56 3.51 -2.80
C LYS A 55 -25.52 4.52 -3.28
N LEU A 56 -24.95 4.32 -4.47
CA LEU A 56 -23.90 5.16 -5.01
C LEU A 56 -24.42 6.58 -5.30
N ARG A 57 -24.11 7.56 -4.45
CA ARG A 57 -24.30 8.97 -4.82
C ARG A 57 -23.16 9.41 -5.74
N GLN A 58 -23.47 10.29 -6.68
CA GLN A 58 -22.47 10.91 -7.55
C GLN A 58 -21.37 11.64 -6.75
N GLN A 59 -21.71 12.15 -5.57
CA GLN A 59 -20.76 12.80 -4.65
C GLN A 59 -19.70 11.82 -4.14
N ASP A 60 -20.09 10.62 -3.70
CA ASP A 60 -19.16 9.62 -3.16
C ASP A 60 -18.21 9.09 -4.24
N LEU A 61 -18.72 8.96 -5.47
CA LEU A 61 -17.91 8.64 -6.64
C LEU A 61 -16.91 9.76 -6.95
N ALA A 62 -17.35 11.02 -6.92
CA ALA A 62 -16.47 12.16 -7.14
C ALA A 62 -15.34 12.23 -6.09
N PHE A 63 -15.67 12.05 -4.81
CA PHE A 63 -14.67 12.00 -3.73
C PHE A 63 -13.68 10.84 -3.89
N SER A 64 -14.16 9.66 -4.31
CA SER A 64 -13.29 8.50 -4.53
C SER A 64 -12.32 8.73 -5.69
N ILE A 65 -12.80 9.30 -6.80
CA ILE A 65 -11.96 9.65 -7.96
C ILE A 65 -10.95 10.72 -7.57
N LEU A 66 -11.38 11.75 -6.84
CA LEU A 66 -10.52 12.83 -6.39
C LEU A 66 -9.42 12.31 -5.45
N ALA A 67 -9.78 11.43 -4.50
CA ALA A 67 -8.83 10.80 -3.59
C ALA A 67 -7.77 9.98 -4.34
N ILE A 68 -8.20 9.15 -5.30
CA ILE A 68 -7.29 8.38 -6.15
C ILE A 68 -6.38 9.33 -6.96
N GLY A 69 -6.94 10.39 -7.54
CA GLY A 69 -6.18 11.40 -8.28
C GLY A 69 -5.10 12.06 -7.43
N PHE A 70 -5.44 12.55 -6.24
CA PHE A 70 -4.48 13.17 -5.33
C PHE A 70 -3.43 12.20 -4.81
N MET A 71 -3.78 10.94 -4.57
CA MET A 71 -2.82 9.91 -4.15
C MET A 71 -1.91 9.48 -5.31
N THR A 72 -2.33 9.63 -6.56
CA THR A 72 -1.49 9.31 -7.71
C THR A 72 -0.29 10.27 -7.82
N ILE A 73 -0.44 11.53 -7.41
CA ILE A 73 0.63 12.55 -7.41
C ILE A 73 1.88 12.10 -6.63
N PRO A 74 1.80 11.76 -5.33
CA PRO A 74 2.97 11.28 -4.58
C PRO A 74 3.50 9.94 -5.08
N ILE A 75 2.68 9.07 -5.69
CA ILE A 75 3.18 7.85 -6.36
C ILE A 75 4.09 8.24 -7.53
N LEU A 76 3.63 9.14 -8.41
CA LEU A 76 4.45 9.61 -9.53
C LEU A 76 5.68 10.38 -9.06
N GLY A 77 5.58 11.16 -7.99
CA GLY A 77 6.73 11.84 -7.41
C GLY A 77 7.76 10.88 -6.80
N SER A 78 7.33 9.72 -6.34
CA SER A 78 8.21 8.72 -5.72
C SER A 78 8.82 7.73 -6.73
N VAL A 79 8.11 7.41 -7.81
CA VAL A 79 8.64 6.59 -8.92
C VAL A 79 9.47 7.45 -9.90
N GLY A 80 9.13 8.74 -10.00
CA GLY A 80 9.66 9.66 -11.01
C GLY A 80 9.10 9.36 -12.39
N ILE A 81 8.93 10.40 -13.21
CA ILE A 81 8.55 10.25 -14.61
C ILE A 81 9.82 10.43 -15.45
N PRO A 82 10.31 9.39 -16.15
CA PRO A 82 11.49 9.52 -17.00
C PRO A 82 11.22 10.58 -18.08
N GLY A 83 11.99 11.68 -18.03
CA GLY A 83 11.88 12.79 -18.97
C GLY A 83 11.06 14.00 -18.51
N SER A 84 10.52 14.02 -17.28
CA SER A 84 9.82 15.20 -16.74
C SER A 84 10.72 16.03 -15.80
N THR A 85 10.68 17.36 -15.92
CA THR A 85 11.35 18.29 -15.00
C THR A 85 10.60 18.49 -13.68
N LEU A 86 9.31 18.13 -13.64
CA LEU A 86 8.45 18.24 -12.46
C LEU A 86 8.62 17.07 -11.47
N PHE A 87 8.97 15.87 -11.93
CA PHE A 87 9.21 14.69 -11.09
C PHE A 87 10.48 13.96 -11.57
N PRO A 88 11.67 14.45 -11.18
CA PRO A 88 12.91 13.79 -11.54
C PRO A 88 12.94 12.37 -10.94
N PRO A 89 13.44 11.36 -11.68
CA PRO A 89 13.61 10.02 -11.14
C PRO A 89 14.57 10.05 -9.94
N PRO A 90 14.23 9.37 -8.84
CA PRO A 90 15.05 9.39 -7.64
C PRO A 90 16.43 8.77 -7.91
N GLU A 91 17.47 9.40 -7.34
CA GLU A 91 18.84 8.88 -7.42
C GLU A 91 18.97 7.52 -6.71
N ALA A 92 19.93 6.69 -7.15
CA ALA A 92 20.22 5.43 -6.48
C ALA A 92 20.64 5.70 -5.01
N PRO A 93 20.08 5.00 -4.00
CA PRO A 93 19.35 3.73 -4.06
C PRO A 93 17.81 3.83 -4.02
N TYR A 94 17.22 5.02 -4.00
CA TYR A 94 15.76 5.20 -3.86
C TYR A 94 14.97 4.66 -5.06
N ASN A 95 15.59 4.59 -6.24
CA ASN A 95 15.02 3.98 -7.44
C ASN A 95 14.66 2.49 -7.29
N LEU A 96 15.29 1.77 -6.36
CA LEU A 96 15.05 0.34 -6.11
C LEU A 96 13.87 0.10 -5.16
N PHE A 97 13.48 1.09 -4.35
CA PHE A 97 12.43 0.90 -3.34
C PHE A 97 11.06 0.57 -3.91
N PRO A 98 10.59 1.19 -5.02
CA PRO A 98 9.34 0.78 -5.66
C PRO A 98 9.35 -0.70 -6.06
N TYR A 99 10.46 -1.20 -6.61
CA TYR A 99 10.60 -2.59 -7.02
C TYR A 99 10.65 -3.56 -5.84
N LEU A 100 11.38 -3.21 -4.78
CA LEU A 100 11.41 -4.01 -3.54
C LEU A 100 10.03 -4.08 -2.88
N PHE A 101 9.29 -2.96 -2.88
CA PHE A 101 7.92 -2.93 -2.38
C PHE A 101 6.98 -3.79 -3.24
N LEU A 102 7.08 -3.72 -4.57
CA LEU A 102 6.32 -4.59 -5.47
C LEU A 102 6.65 -6.07 -5.28
N LEU A 103 7.93 -6.42 -5.08
CA LEU A 103 8.34 -7.78 -4.76
C LEU A 103 7.70 -8.25 -3.44
N TYR A 104 7.72 -7.41 -2.41
CA TYR A 104 7.10 -7.72 -1.12
C TYR A 104 5.58 -7.97 -1.25
N ILE A 105 4.88 -7.11 -2.00
CA ILE A 105 3.44 -7.25 -2.26
C ILE A 105 3.16 -8.53 -3.06
N THR A 106 3.88 -8.78 -4.15
CA THR A 106 3.66 -9.97 -5.00
C THR A 106 3.91 -11.28 -4.25
N VAL A 107 4.95 -11.35 -3.42
CA VAL A 107 5.21 -12.52 -2.56
C VAL A 107 4.07 -12.72 -1.55
N THR A 108 3.64 -11.66 -0.88
CA THR A 108 2.60 -11.73 0.16
C THR A 108 1.23 -12.06 -0.44
N CYS A 109 0.87 -11.43 -1.56
CA CYS A 109 -0.35 -11.71 -2.31
C CYS A 109 -0.34 -13.12 -2.89
N GLY A 110 0.79 -13.59 -3.42
CA GLY A 110 0.96 -14.96 -3.91
C GLY A 110 0.75 -15.98 -2.78
N TRP A 111 1.38 -15.75 -1.63
CA TRP A 111 1.18 -16.57 -0.43
C TRP A 111 -0.28 -16.59 0.02
N PHE A 112 -0.94 -15.43 0.05
CA PHE A 112 -2.34 -15.31 0.40
C PHE A 112 -3.25 -16.05 -0.60
N ALA A 113 -2.99 -15.93 -1.90
CA ALA A 113 -3.73 -16.62 -2.95
C ALA A 113 -3.60 -18.15 -2.82
N ILE A 114 -2.39 -18.65 -2.57
CA ILE A 114 -2.14 -20.09 -2.34
C ILE A 114 -2.93 -20.58 -1.12
N LYS A 115 -2.91 -19.84 -0.01
CA LYS A 115 -3.69 -20.19 1.19
C LYS A 115 -5.20 -20.14 0.94
N ARG A 116 -5.68 -19.15 0.18
CA ARG A 116 -7.09 -19.01 -0.18
C ARG A 116 -7.58 -20.18 -1.01
N VAL A 117 -6.80 -20.63 -1.99
CA VAL A 117 -7.14 -21.79 -2.83
C VAL A 117 -7.10 -23.09 -2.02
N ARG A 118 -6.14 -23.24 -1.10
CA ARG A 118 -6.04 -24.44 -0.25
C ARG A 118 -7.10 -24.53 0.86
N SER A 119 -7.67 -23.41 1.30
CA SER A 119 -8.64 -23.38 2.41
C SER A 119 -9.89 -22.57 2.06
N PRO A 120 -10.90 -23.18 1.41
CA PRO A 120 -12.15 -22.51 1.06
C PRO A 120 -12.94 -22.02 2.30
N ARG A 121 -12.64 -22.58 3.48
CA ARG A 121 -13.24 -22.16 4.76
C ARG A 121 -12.96 -20.69 5.09
N ILE A 122 -11.81 -20.14 4.69
CA ILE A 122 -11.46 -18.73 4.94
C ILE A 122 -12.40 -17.79 4.18
N VAL A 123 -12.75 -18.13 2.94
CA VAL A 123 -13.66 -17.31 2.11
C VAL A 123 -15.09 -17.38 2.66
N ALA A 124 -15.53 -18.57 3.06
CA ALA A 124 -16.86 -18.76 3.65
C ALA A 124 -17.04 -17.96 4.96
N VAL A 125 -16.03 -17.97 5.84
CA VAL A 125 -16.05 -17.20 7.09
C VAL A 125 -16.04 -15.68 6.83
N MET A 126 -15.26 -15.21 5.84
CA MET A 126 -15.27 -13.78 5.47
C MET A 126 -16.62 -13.32 4.92
N GLN A 127 -17.28 -14.14 4.10
CA GLN A 127 -18.63 -13.83 3.59
C GLN A 127 -19.66 -13.78 4.73
N GLN A 128 -19.65 -14.77 5.63
CA GLN A 128 -20.55 -14.80 6.78
C GLN A 128 -20.37 -13.59 7.70
N GLY A 129 -19.12 -13.12 7.90
CA GLY A 129 -18.85 -11.92 8.69
C GLY A 129 -19.40 -10.63 8.06
N VAL A 130 -19.32 -10.50 6.72
CA VAL A 130 -19.90 -9.34 6.01
C VAL A 130 -21.43 -9.35 6.09
N ASP A 131 -22.05 -10.52 5.94
CA ASP A 131 -23.51 -10.65 6.01
C ASP A 131 -24.06 -10.33 7.42
N GLN A 132 -23.33 -10.70 8.47
CA GLN A 132 -23.70 -10.36 9.85
C GLN A 132 -23.69 -8.85 10.11
N ILE A 133 -22.71 -8.11 9.57
CA ILE A 133 -22.65 -6.64 9.71
C ILE A 133 -23.80 -5.96 8.96
N HIS A 134 -24.26 -6.52 7.84
CA HIS A 134 -25.36 -5.98 7.04
C HIS A 134 -26.75 -6.26 7.63
N SER A 135 -26.87 -7.28 8.49
CA SER A 135 -28.11 -7.67 9.16
C SER A 135 -28.44 -6.88 10.43
N ARG A 136 -27.58 -5.93 10.82
CA ARG A 136 -27.71 -5.11 12.03
C ARG A 136 -27.92 -3.64 11.66
#